data_AF-A0AAI8ZRU3-F1
#
_entry.id   AF-A0AAI8ZRU3-F1
#
_cell.length_a   1.000
_cell.length_b   1.000
_cell.length_c   1.000
_cell.angle_alpha   90.00
_cell.angle_beta   90.00
_cell.angle_gamma   90.00
#
_symmetry.space_group_name_H-M   'P 1'
#
loop_
_entity.id
_entity.type
_entity.pdbx_description
1 polymer ?
#
loop_
_entity_poly.entity_id
_entity_poly.type
_entity_poly.pdbx_seq_one_letter_code
_entity_poly.pdbx_strand_id
1 'polypeptide(L)'
;MQQSNQVAHSREYCHARDELDALCAAGITRGGLMAFHSAYKLVLLAHSQPEYREIGPFIAAMDKWPSLIEFTTEYRQRLLHLLSHQPTAANHTNVLMHVQGYFRPYLSSTQRQALAQLIDQYRLGELPLSAPIAQIMAYLAEFPNEYLSGQHYFTFYSPQG
;
A
#
# COMPACT_ATOMS: atom_id res chain seq x y z
N MET A 1 -8.80 -5.31 -38.10
CA MET A 1 -7.71 -4.64 -37.36
C MET A 1 -8.33 -3.80 -36.25
N GLN A 2 -7.60 -3.67 -35.14
CA GLN A 2 -7.98 -3.13 -33.82
C GLN A 2 -8.52 -4.19 -32.84
N GLN A 3 -7.58 -4.96 -32.28
CA GLN A 3 -7.76 -5.50 -30.93
C GLN A 3 -7.74 -4.30 -29.98
N SER A 4 -8.90 -4.01 -29.39
CA SER A 4 -9.05 -3.16 -28.22
C SER A 4 -8.15 -3.71 -27.12
N ASN A 5 -6.99 -3.08 -26.93
CA ASN A 5 -6.06 -3.41 -25.86
C ASN A 5 -6.66 -2.86 -24.56
N GLN A 6 -7.59 -3.61 -23.97
CA GLN A 6 -8.19 -3.27 -22.69
C GLN A 6 -7.09 -3.42 -21.64
N VAL A 7 -6.58 -2.30 -21.12
CA VAL A 7 -5.58 -2.32 -20.05
C VAL A 7 -6.22 -3.01 -18.85
N ALA A 8 -5.78 -4.24 -18.55
CA ALA A 8 -6.25 -4.96 -17.38
C ALA A 8 -5.66 -4.29 -16.13
N HIS A 9 -6.52 -3.61 -15.36
CA HIS A 9 -6.12 -2.99 -14.11
C HIS A 9 -5.96 -4.04 -13.00
N SER A 10 -5.03 -3.80 -12.07
CA SER A 10 -4.80 -4.69 -10.94
C SER A 10 -6.00 -4.71 -9.97
N ARG A 11 -6.06 -5.71 -9.09
CA ARG A 11 -7.14 -5.79 -8.09
C ARG A 11 -7.09 -4.61 -7.12
N GLU A 12 -5.89 -4.18 -6.75
CA GLU A 12 -5.62 -3.03 -5.88
C GLU A 12 -6.16 -1.75 -6.51
N TYR A 13 -5.91 -1.54 -7.81
CA TYR A 13 -6.44 -0.42 -8.57
C TYR A 13 -7.97 -0.41 -8.52
N CYS A 14 -8.61 -1.53 -8.85
CA CYS A 14 -10.07 -1.62 -8.90
C CYS A 14 -10.67 -1.40 -7.51
N HIS A 15 -10.11 -2.01 -6.47
CA HIS A 15 -10.58 -1.86 -5.10
C HIS A 15 -10.46 -0.40 -4.61
N ALA A 16 -9.29 0.22 -4.80
CA ALA A 16 -9.05 1.63 -4.43
C ALA A 16 -9.99 2.59 -5.15
N ARG A 17 -10.24 2.36 -6.44
CA ARG A 17 -11.20 3.14 -7.23
C ARG A 17 -12.60 3.03 -6.65
N ASP A 18 -13.07 1.81 -6.46
CA ASP A 18 -14.46 1.55 -6.04
C ASP A 18 -14.72 2.05 -4.62
N GLU A 19 -13.77 1.88 -3.71
CA GLU A 19 -13.85 2.41 -2.35
C GLU A 19 -13.85 3.95 -2.33
N LEU A 20 -12.98 4.59 -3.11
CA LEU A 20 -12.96 6.05 -3.20
C LEU A 20 -14.25 6.60 -3.83
N ASP A 21 -14.79 5.94 -4.84
CA ASP A 21 -16.05 6.32 -5.48
C ASP A 21 -17.22 6.18 -4.47
N ALA A 22 -17.22 5.13 -3.63
CA ALA A 22 -18.17 4.97 -2.55
C ALA A 22 -18.05 6.05 -1.46
N LEU A 23 -16.83 6.43 -1.07
CA LEU A 23 -16.58 7.53 -0.13
C LEU A 23 -17.08 8.87 -0.70
N CYS A 24 -16.91 9.10 -2.00
CA CYS A 24 -17.45 10.28 -2.67
C CYS A 24 -18.98 10.29 -2.64
N ALA A 25 -19.61 9.16 -2.98
CA ALA A 25 -21.08 9.03 -2.97
C ALA A 25 -21.70 9.20 -1.58
N ALA A 26 -20.98 8.81 -0.51
CA ALA A 26 -21.41 8.98 0.87
C ALA A 26 -21.20 10.40 1.44
N GLY A 27 -20.61 11.32 0.66
CA GLY A 27 -20.24 12.66 1.12
C GLY A 27 -18.81 12.69 1.67
N ILE A 28 -17.84 12.85 0.77
CA ILE A 28 -16.41 12.86 1.13
C ILE A 28 -16.09 13.94 2.16
N THR A 29 -15.29 13.58 3.16
CA THR A 29 -14.74 14.51 4.15
C THR A 29 -13.22 14.50 4.09
N ARG A 30 -12.58 15.57 4.57
CA ARG A 30 -11.10 15.65 4.65
C ARG A 30 -10.54 14.50 5.50
N GLY A 31 -11.19 14.19 6.63
CA GLY A 31 -10.81 13.07 7.49
C GLY A 31 -10.97 11.72 6.79
N GLY A 32 -12.08 11.52 6.07
CA GLY A 32 -12.32 10.30 5.29
C GLY A 32 -11.27 10.07 4.19
N LEU A 33 -10.93 11.13 3.45
CA LEU A 33 -9.90 11.04 2.40
C LEU A 33 -8.51 10.77 2.99
N MET A 34 -8.17 11.36 4.13
CA MET A 34 -6.90 11.10 4.82
C MET A 34 -6.83 9.68 5.39
N ALA A 35 -7.93 9.16 5.94
CA ALA A 35 -8.03 7.79 6.42
C ALA A 35 -7.87 6.79 5.27
N PHE A 36 -8.59 7.01 4.17
CA PHE A 36 -8.43 6.26 2.92
C PHE A 36 -6.98 6.25 2.45
N HIS A 37 -6.36 7.43 2.28
CA HIS A 37 -4.96 7.53 1.87
C HIS A 37 -4.03 6.74 2.81
N SER A 38 -4.26 6.85 4.13
CA SER A 38 -3.44 6.19 5.14
C SER A 38 -3.53 4.67 5.06
N ALA A 39 -4.69 4.10 4.76
CA ALA A 39 -4.90 2.65 4.62
C ALA A 39 -4.21 2.04 3.39
N TYR A 40 -3.90 2.86 2.37
CA TYR A 40 -3.28 2.41 1.12
C TYR A 40 -1.77 2.66 1.03
N LYS A 41 -1.14 3.32 2.01
CA LYS A 41 0.27 3.76 1.90
C LYS A 41 1.23 2.65 1.49
N LEU A 42 1.12 1.46 2.10
CA LEU A 42 2.00 0.34 1.74
C LEU A 42 1.70 -0.23 0.34
N VAL A 43 0.46 -0.19 -0.12
CA VAL A 43 0.09 -0.56 -1.49
C VAL A 43 0.70 0.45 -2.47
N LEU A 44 0.52 1.75 -2.23
CA LEU A 44 1.09 2.79 -3.08
C LEU A 44 2.63 2.68 -3.16
N LEU A 45 3.28 2.42 -2.03
CA LEU A 45 4.73 2.20 -1.98
C LEU A 45 5.17 0.97 -2.79
N ALA A 46 4.35 -0.10 -2.83
CA ALA A 46 4.60 -1.29 -3.64
C ALA A 46 4.50 -1.01 -5.16
N HIS A 47 3.59 -0.13 -5.56
CA HIS A 47 3.36 0.20 -6.97
C HIS A 47 4.39 1.22 -7.52
N SER A 48 4.67 2.31 -6.79
CA SER A 48 5.64 3.32 -7.25
C SER A 48 6.21 4.16 -6.10
N GLN A 49 7.51 4.01 -5.82
CA GLN A 49 8.18 4.84 -4.81
C GLN A 49 8.29 6.33 -5.17
N PRO A 50 8.62 6.72 -6.42
CA PRO A 50 8.66 8.14 -6.80
C PRO A 50 7.31 8.81 -6.59
N GLU A 51 6.23 8.22 -7.11
CA GLU A 51 4.90 8.81 -7.02
C GLU A 51 4.33 8.74 -5.60
N TYR A 52 4.66 7.71 -4.82
CA TYR A 52 4.36 7.66 -3.39
C TYR A 52 4.96 8.88 -2.64
N ARG A 53 6.18 9.30 -2.99
CA ARG A 53 6.83 10.49 -2.41
C ARG A 53 6.18 11.80 -2.84
N GLU A 54 5.48 11.82 -3.96
CA GLU A 54 4.78 13.00 -4.47
C GLU A 54 3.34 13.12 -3.94
N ILE A 55 2.61 12.00 -3.88
CA ILE A 55 1.19 11.99 -3.46
C ILE A 55 1.03 12.26 -1.96
N GLY A 56 2.05 11.94 -1.13
CA GLY A 56 2.07 12.22 0.31
C GLY A 56 2.02 13.73 0.63
N PRO A 57 2.97 14.55 0.13
CA PRO A 57 2.91 16.01 0.26
C PRO A 57 1.63 16.60 -0.34
N PHE A 58 1.12 16.03 -1.44
CA PHE A 58 -0.13 16.47 -2.05
C PHE A 58 -1.33 16.28 -1.11
N ILE A 59 -1.52 15.09 -0.52
CA ILE A 59 -2.61 14.86 0.45
C ILE A 59 -2.48 15.74 1.70
N ALA A 60 -1.26 16.01 2.14
CA ALA A 60 -0.99 16.89 3.28
C ALA A 60 -1.35 18.36 3.01
N ALA A 61 -1.41 18.79 1.74
CA ALA A 61 -1.75 20.15 1.34
C ALA A 61 -3.27 20.36 1.11
N MET A 62 -4.10 19.37 1.44
CA MET A 62 -5.54 19.39 1.22
C MET A 62 -6.23 20.59 1.86
N ASP A 63 -5.81 21.02 3.05
CA ASP A 63 -6.33 22.19 3.78
C ASP A 63 -6.18 23.51 3.01
N LYS A 64 -5.21 23.58 2.08
CA LYS A 64 -4.97 24.75 1.22
C LYS A 64 -5.95 24.87 0.06
N TRP A 65 -6.78 23.85 -0.18
CA TRP A 65 -7.75 23.84 -1.27
C TRP A 65 -9.13 24.32 -0.79
N PRO A 66 -9.76 25.29 -1.52
CA PRO A 66 -11.07 25.80 -1.17
C PRO A 66 -12.19 24.76 -1.39
N SER A 67 -12.07 23.94 -2.43
CA SER A 67 -13.03 22.89 -2.78
C SER A 67 -12.46 21.51 -2.50
N LEU A 68 -13.10 20.77 -1.59
CA LEU A 68 -12.74 19.38 -1.33
C LEU A 68 -13.04 18.48 -2.53
N ILE A 69 -14.07 18.80 -3.32
CA ILE A 69 -14.46 18.01 -4.50
C ILE A 69 -13.41 18.12 -5.60
N GLU A 70 -12.93 19.33 -5.88
CA GLU A 70 -11.85 19.55 -6.85
C GLU A 70 -10.56 18.86 -6.38
N PHE A 71 -10.20 19.02 -5.10
CA PHE A 71 -9.05 18.34 -4.52
C PHE A 71 -9.15 16.81 -4.65
N THR A 72 -10.32 16.24 -4.35
CA THR A 72 -10.55 14.79 -4.44
C THR A 72 -10.47 14.29 -5.89
N THR A 73 -10.91 15.10 -6.85
CA THR A 73 -10.80 14.78 -8.28
C THR A 73 -9.33 14.67 -8.71
N GLU A 74 -8.50 15.64 -8.32
CA GLU A 74 -7.06 15.63 -8.58
C GLU A 74 -6.34 14.50 -7.83
N TYR A 75 -6.70 14.26 -6.57
CA TYR A 75 -6.20 13.13 -5.79
C TYR A 75 -6.49 11.80 -6.49
N ARG A 76 -7.72 11.60 -6.96
CA ARG A 76 -8.15 10.37 -7.65
C ARG A 76 -7.32 10.13 -8.91
N GLN A 77 -7.06 11.15 -9.71
CA GLN A 77 -6.23 11.01 -10.90
C GLN A 77 -4.81 10.54 -10.56
N ARG A 78 -4.18 11.16 -9.56
CA ARG A 78 -2.83 10.78 -9.09
C ARG A 78 -2.81 9.37 -8.51
N LEU A 79 -3.80 9.03 -7.67
CA LEU A 79 -3.94 7.71 -7.07
C LEU A 79 -4.04 6.61 -8.12
N LEU A 80 -4.94 6.78 -9.10
CA LEU A 80 -5.17 5.79 -10.14
C LEU A 80 -4.00 5.71 -11.12
N HIS A 81 -3.35 6.83 -11.43
CA HIS A 81 -2.10 6.81 -12.19
C HIS A 81 -1.03 5.99 -11.47
N LEU A 82 -0.83 6.23 -10.17
CA LEU A 82 0.11 5.50 -9.34
C LEU A 82 -0.19 3.99 -9.32
N LEU A 83 -1.45 3.63 -9.08
CA LEU A 83 -1.88 2.22 -9.03
C LEU A 83 -1.91 1.54 -10.42
N SER A 84 -1.77 2.30 -11.52
CA SER A 84 -1.67 1.71 -12.86
C SER A 84 -0.30 1.06 -13.11
N HIS A 85 0.73 1.46 -12.36
CA HIS A 85 2.02 0.78 -12.37
C HIS A 85 1.90 -0.59 -11.74
N GLN A 86 2.59 -1.59 -12.30
CA GLN A 86 2.66 -2.91 -11.68
C GLN A 86 3.61 -2.86 -10.47
N PRO A 87 3.25 -3.49 -9.34
CA PRO A 87 4.16 -3.60 -8.24
C PRO A 87 5.37 -4.47 -8.63
N THR A 88 6.54 -4.14 -8.09
CA THR A 88 7.80 -4.83 -8.42
C THR A 88 8.37 -5.52 -7.19
N ALA A 89 9.17 -6.57 -7.40
CA ALA A 89 9.87 -7.25 -6.30
C ALA A 89 10.73 -6.29 -5.47
N ALA A 90 11.37 -5.32 -6.13
CA ALA A 90 12.14 -4.27 -5.46
C ALA A 90 11.27 -3.38 -4.55
N ASN A 91 10.11 -2.93 -5.03
CA ASN A 91 9.20 -2.11 -4.24
C ASN A 91 8.56 -2.89 -3.09
N HIS A 92 8.15 -4.14 -3.31
CA HIS A 92 7.70 -5.03 -2.24
C HIS A 92 8.78 -5.23 -1.19
N THR A 93 10.04 -5.44 -1.59
CA THR A 93 11.17 -5.52 -0.65
C THR A 93 11.25 -4.25 0.22
N ASN A 94 11.10 -3.07 -0.37
CA ASN A 94 11.09 -1.81 0.38
C ASN A 94 9.92 -1.70 1.36
N VAL A 95 8.72 -2.16 0.97
CA VAL A 95 7.56 -2.26 1.87
C VAL A 95 7.87 -3.19 3.04
N LEU A 96 8.38 -4.40 2.76
CA LEU A 96 8.67 -5.41 3.78
C LEU A 96 9.75 -4.92 4.77
N MET A 97 10.80 -4.25 4.29
CA MET A 97 11.82 -3.63 5.15
C MET A 97 11.25 -2.49 6.01
N HIS A 98 10.36 -1.66 5.44
CA HIS A 98 9.68 -0.62 6.20
C HIS A 98 8.82 -1.22 7.32
N VAL A 99 8.05 -2.27 7.00
CA VAL A 99 7.22 -3.00 7.96
C VAL A 99 8.06 -3.68 9.04
N GLN A 100 9.18 -4.30 8.68
CA GLN A 100 10.13 -4.90 9.63
C GLN A 100 10.56 -3.90 10.72
N GLY A 101 10.70 -2.61 10.38
CA GLY A 101 11.05 -1.55 11.32
C GLY A 101 10.09 -1.42 12.50
N TYR A 102 8.80 -1.65 12.30
CA TYR A 102 7.78 -1.58 13.37
C TYR A 102 7.99 -2.66 14.45
N PHE A 103 8.56 -3.80 14.05
CA PHE A 103 8.78 -4.93 14.95
C PHE A 103 10.12 -4.85 15.71
N ARG A 104 10.97 -3.86 15.39
CA ARG A 104 12.32 -3.73 15.98
C ARG A 104 12.32 -3.72 17.53
N PRO A 105 11.39 -3.05 18.23
CA PRO A 105 11.35 -3.05 19.71
C PRO A 105 10.94 -4.40 20.32
N TYR A 106 10.27 -5.27 19.56
CA TYR A 106 9.65 -6.50 20.07
C TYR A 106 10.46 -7.75 19.74
N LEU A 107 11.14 -7.77 18.61
CA LEU A 107 11.89 -8.93 18.15
C LEU A 107 13.31 -8.98 18.69
N SER A 108 13.79 -10.17 19.03
CA SER A 108 15.20 -10.43 19.31
C SER A 108 16.08 -10.20 18.08
N SER A 109 17.40 -10.08 18.26
CA SER A 109 18.34 -9.95 17.14
C SER A 109 18.22 -11.09 16.14
N THR A 110 18.09 -12.33 16.65
CA THR A 110 17.94 -13.53 15.83
C THR A 110 16.65 -13.49 15.00
N GLN A 111 15.51 -13.14 15.61
CA GLN A 111 14.23 -13.01 14.89
C GLN A 111 14.27 -11.92 13.81
N ARG A 112 14.92 -10.78 14.10
CA ARG A 112 15.10 -9.71 13.10
C ARG A 112 15.96 -10.17 11.92
N GLN A 113 17.05 -10.87 12.19
CA GLN A 113 17.92 -11.42 11.13
C GLN A 113 17.19 -12.47 10.29
N ALA A 114 16.42 -13.37 10.91
CA ALA A 114 15.62 -14.35 10.20
C ALA A 114 14.60 -13.68 9.26
N LEU A 115 13.89 -12.64 9.73
CA LEU A 115 12.97 -11.89 8.87
C LEU A 115 13.71 -11.16 7.74
N ALA A 116 14.87 -10.55 8.02
CA ALA A 116 15.68 -9.90 6.98
C ALA A 116 16.14 -10.89 5.91
N GLN A 117 16.53 -12.12 6.30
CA GLN A 117 16.91 -13.19 5.38
C GLN A 117 15.73 -13.61 4.49
N LEU A 118 14.52 -13.78 5.04
CA LEU A 118 13.34 -14.09 4.24
C LEU A 118 13.02 -12.99 3.20
N ILE A 119 13.16 -11.72 3.59
CA ILE A 119 12.97 -10.58 2.69
C ILE A 119 14.03 -10.60 1.58
N ASP A 120 15.29 -10.93 1.91
CA ASP A 120 16.37 -11.00 0.93
C ASP A 120 16.20 -12.17 -0.05
N GLN A 121 15.81 -13.34 0.44
CA GLN A 121 15.48 -14.51 -0.40
C GLN A 121 14.33 -14.20 -1.35
N TYR A 122 13.29 -13.49 -0.88
CA TYR A 122 12.24 -12.99 -1.77
C TYR A 122 12.78 -12.01 -2.83
N ARG A 123 13.61 -11.04 -2.42
CA ARG A 123 14.23 -10.05 -3.33
C ARG A 123 15.05 -10.72 -4.43
N LEU A 124 15.74 -11.81 -4.10
CA LEU A 124 16.54 -12.62 -5.03
C LEU A 124 15.70 -13.59 -5.87
N GLY A 125 14.39 -13.72 -5.59
CA GLY A 125 13.48 -14.62 -6.31
C GLY A 125 13.55 -16.08 -5.84
N GLU A 126 14.22 -16.35 -4.72
CA GLU A 126 14.38 -17.69 -4.15
C GLU A 126 13.13 -18.15 -3.40
N LEU A 127 12.36 -17.20 -2.85
CA LEU A 127 11.09 -17.44 -2.18
C LEU A 127 9.97 -16.59 -2.77
N PRO A 128 8.70 -17.05 -2.70
CA PRO A 128 7.56 -16.24 -3.06
C PRO A 128 7.32 -15.12 -2.03
N LEU A 129 6.64 -14.05 -2.45
CA LEU A 129 6.25 -12.92 -1.57
C LEU A 129 5.47 -13.38 -0.33
N SER A 130 4.71 -14.47 -0.45
CA SER A 130 3.92 -15.04 0.65
C SER A 130 4.76 -15.47 1.85
N ALA A 131 6.04 -15.84 1.66
CA ALA A 131 6.90 -16.28 2.76
C ALA A 131 7.21 -15.16 3.77
N PRO A 132 7.80 -14.00 3.38
CA PRO A 132 8.01 -12.90 4.31
C PRO A 132 6.68 -12.31 4.81
N ILE A 133 5.61 -12.32 4.01
CA ILE A 133 4.29 -11.84 4.47
C ILE A 133 3.72 -12.73 5.58
N ALA A 134 3.79 -14.05 5.45
CA ALA A 134 3.31 -14.96 6.50
C ALA A 134 4.05 -14.72 7.83
N GLN A 135 5.37 -14.50 7.78
CA GLN A 135 6.16 -14.21 8.97
C GLN A 135 5.78 -12.86 9.60
N ILE A 136 5.56 -11.83 8.79
CA ILE A 136 5.08 -10.53 9.26
C ILE A 136 3.69 -10.64 9.89
N MET A 137 2.78 -11.40 9.28
CA MET A 137 1.42 -11.61 9.81
C MET A 137 1.45 -12.34 11.16
N ALA A 138 2.35 -13.31 11.33
CA ALA A 138 2.56 -13.96 12.62
C ALA A 138 3.05 -12.96 13.69
N TYR A 139 4.01 -12.10 13.35
CA TYR A 139 4.46 -11.05 14.27
C TYR A 139 3.40 -9.98 14.54
N LEU A 140 2.54 -9.64 13.57
CA LEU A 140 1.44 -8.70 13.79
C LEU A 140 0.37 -9.28 14.72
N ALA A 141 0.14 -10.60 14.68
CA ALA A 141 -0.76 -11.29 15.60
C ALA A 141 -0.21 -11.31 17.04
N GLU A 142 1.10 -11.48 17.20
CA GLU A 142 1.78 -11.47 18.51
C GLU A 142 1.98 -10.05 19.07
N PHE A 143 2.30 -9.10 18.19
CA PHE A 143 2.54 -7.69 18.51
C PHE A 143 1.63 -6.79 17.66
N PRO A 144 0.34 -6.66 18.03
CA PRO A 144 -0.60 -5.84 17.29
C PRO A 144 -0.12 -4.39 17.15
N ASN A 145 -0.25 -3.86 15.94
CA ASN A 145 0.07 -2.48 15.62
C ASN A 145 -1.10 -1.87 14.82
N GLU A 146 -1.72 -0.83 15.37
CA GLU A 146 -2.92 -0.22 14.77
C GLU A 146 -2.67 0.29 13.35
N TYR A 147 -1.51 0.94 13.12
CA TYR A 147 -1.16 1.45 11.80
C TYR A 147 -1.03 0.33 10.77
N LEU A 148 -0.29 -0.73 11.08
CA LEU A 148 -0.10 -1.87 10.17
C LEU A 148 -1.38 -2.66 9.95
N SER A 149 -2.19 -2.82 11.00
CA SER A 149 -3.47 -3.55 10.93
C SER A 149 -4.49 -2.84 10.03
N GLY A 150 -4.39 -1.52 9.89
CA GLY A 150 -5.20 -0.74 8.96
C GLY A 150 -4.68 -0.71 7.51
N GLN A 151 -3.59 -1.39 7.17
CA GLN A 151 -3.04 -1.37 5.80
C GLN A 151 -3.69 -2.41 4.89
N HIS A 152 -4.27 -1.98 3.77
CA HIS A 152 -4.81 -2.88 2.75
C HIS A 152 -3.75 -3.78 2.10
N TYR A 153 -2.46 -3.45 2.22
CA TYR A 153 -1.37 -4.27 1.69
C TYR A 153 -1.46 -5.74 2.14
N PHE A 154 -1.76 -5.99 3.42
CA PHE A 154 -1.90 -7.36 3.92
C PHE A 154 -3.20 -8.04 3.46
N THR A 155 -4.21 -7.27 3.05
CA THR A 155 -5.43 -7.82 2.43
C THR A 155 -5.15 -8.36 1.03
N PHE A 156 -4.28 -7.71 0.25
CA PHE A 156 -4.01 -8.11 -1.14
C PHE A 156 -2.95 -9.18 -1.29
N TYR A 157 -1.97 -9.22 -0.38
CA TYR A 157 -0.77 -10.04 -0.57
C TYR A 157 -0.61 -11.13 0.50
N SER A 158 -1.53 -11.26 1.46
CA SER A 158 -1.54 -12.40 2.37
C SER A 158 -2.07 -13.67 1.67
N PRO A 159 -1.76 -14.88 2.16
CA PRO A 159 -2.24 -16.12 1.54
C PRO A 159 -3.77 -16.29 1.46
N GLN A 160 -4.53 -15.43 2.13
CA GLN A 160 -6.00 -15.42 2.13
C GLN A 160 -6.57 -14.35 1.18
N GLY A 161 -5.70 -13.53 0.59
CA GLY A 161 -5.99 -12.44 -0.33
C GLY A 161 -5.90 -12.86 -1.78
#